data_AF-A0A5M3XSZ3-F1
#
_entry.id   AF-A0A5M3XSZ3-F1
#
_cell.length_a   1.000
_cell.length_b   1.000
_cell.length_c   1.000
_cell.angle_alpha   90.00
_cell.angle_beta   90.00
_cell.angle_gamma   90.00
#
_symmetry.space_group_name_H-M   'P 1'
#
loop_
_entity.id
_entity.type
_entity.pdbx_description
1 polymer ?
#
loop_
_entity_poly.entity_id
_entity_poly.type
_entity_poly.pdbx_seq_one_letter_code
_entity_poly.pdbx_strand_id
1 'polypeptide(L)'
;MLKRLARHGRAGVLVAALAVLLGTSFTTTGATAATVSGTMDGPEASAAVDASGRTPFTLPHRVYVREDGSVDTIADPKAVAALRSAALEEGGCGYACDGKDPNSYVWNGSTCNDAVTVMRHDVENRYAELRYSSRCATAWTRTCCYVRAGGFGYAANGTQRSFVYNSQGVYFGSPVWTAMLYDAGSLTYKACLDRILAGSGHDWACTGRF
;
A
#
# COMPACT_ATOMS: atom_id res chain seq x y z
N MET A 1 19.52 15.48 48.53
CA MET A 1 18.60 14.38 48.90
C MET A 1 18.81 13.27 47.88
N LEU A 2 19.14 12.01 48.21
CA LEU A 2 18.35 10.96 48.91
C LEU A 2 17.04 10.63 48.16
N LYS A 3 16.64 9.39 47.80
CA LYS A 3 17.21 8.00 47.77
C LYS A 3 16.55 7.29 46.55
N ARG A 4 17.15 6.38 45.75
CA ARG A 4 17.65 4.98 45.95
C ARG A 4 16.56 3.91 46.25
N LEU A 5 16.72 2.70 45.65
CA LEU A 5 15.88 1.47 45.68
C LEU A 5 14.65 1.49 44.73
N ALA A 6 14.29 0.50 43.89
CA ALA A 6 14.74 -0.85 43.51
C ALA A 6 14.43 -2.07 44.42
N ARG A 7 13.61 -3.04 43.93
CA ARG A 7 13.84 -4.53 43.91
C ARG A 7 12.62 -5.38 43.43
N HIS A 8 12.92 -6.65 43.11
CA HIS A 8 12.16 -7.92 42.85
C HIS A 8 10.66 -8.04 43.25
N GLY A 9 9.85 -9.03 42.82
CA GLY A 9 9.98 -10.27 42.02
C GLY A 9 8.56 -10.72 41.57
N ARG A 10 8.17 -11.93 41.11
CA ARG A 10 8.68 -13.32 40.95
C ARG A 10 8.12 -13.88 39.60
N ALA A 11 8.41 -15.04 38.99
CA ALA A 11 8.87 -16.39 39.36
C ALA A 11 7.79 -17.39 39.88
N GLY A 12 7.20 -18.18 38.97
CA GLY A 12 6.37 -19.38 39.18
C GLY A 12 6.24 -20.13 37.83
N VAL A 13 6.71 -21.37 37.63
CA VAL A 13 6.17 -22.67 38.13
C VAL A 13 4.79 -22.93 37.51
N LEU A 14 4.66 -23.56 36.33
CA LEU A 14 4.95 -24.95 35.92
C LEU A 14 3.80 -25.92 36.26
N VAL A 15 3.10 -26.39 35.22
CA VAL A 15 2.20 -27.56 35.20
C VAL A 15 2.44 -28.31 33.89
N ALA A 16 2.38 -29.65 33.90
CA ALA A 16 2.56 -30.49 32.72
C ALA A 16 1.54 -31.65 32.68
N ALA A 17 1.05 -31.96 31.47
CA ALA A 17 0.31 -33.17 31.06
C ALA A 17 0.54 -33.34 29.54
N LEU A 18 0.78 -34.51 28.95
CA LEU A 18 -0.10 -35.69 28.78
C LEU A 18 -1.41 -35.34 28.03
N ALA A 19 -1.86 -36.08 27.00
CA ALA A 19 -1.25 -37.20 26.25
C ALA A 19 -1.84 -37.25 24.81
N VAL A 20 -1.10 -37.63 23.76
CA VAL A 20 -1.07 -38.98 23.13
C VAL A 20 -2.45 -39.60 22.82
N LEU A 21 -2.86 -39.60 21.53
CA LEU A 21 -3.43 -40.75 20.77
C LEU A 21 -4.03 -40.34 19.40
N LEU A 22 -3.75 -41.15 18.37
CA LEU A 22 -4.49 -41.34 17.09
C LEU A 22 -4.76 -40.11 16.18
N GLY A 23 -4.75 -40.20 14.84
CA GLY A 23 -4.39 -41.32 13.96
C GLY A 23 -5.54 -41.83 13.08
N THR A 24 -5.72 -41.24 11.89
CA THR A 24 -6.39 -41.86 10.73
C THR A 24 -5.98 -41.13 9.45
N SER A 25 -5.50 -41.87 8.45
CA SER A 25 -5.27 -41.35 7.10
C SER A 25 -6.54 -41.51 6.25
N PHE A 26 -6.90 -40.50 5.46
CA PHE A 26 -7.98 -40.60 4.49
C PHE A 26 -7.54 -40.13 3.10
N THR A 27 -7.40 -41.09 2.19
CA THR A 27 -7.62 -40.95 0.75
C THR A 27 -8.93 -41.73 0.45
N THR A 28 -9.75 -41.47 -0.57
CA THR A 28 -9.50 -41.02 -1.96
C THR A 28 -10.75 -40.35 -2.59
N THR A 29 -10.50 -39.41 -3.53
CA THR A 29 -11.15 -39.26 -4.87
C THR A 29 -12.69 -39.12 -5.05
N GLY A 30 -13.10 -38.15 -5.88
CA GLY A 30 -14.47 -38.01 -6.43
C GLY A 30 -15.08 -36.62 -6.19
N ALA A 31 -14.83 -35.54 -6.95
CA ALA A 31 -14.81 -35.32 -8.41
C ALA A 31 -16.20 -35.11 -9.05
N THR A 32 -16.70 -33.87 -9.01
CA THR A 32 -17.56 -33.28 -10.06
C THR A 32 -17.13 -31.84 -10.30
N ALA A 33 -16.72 -31.50 -11.52
CA ALA A 33 -16.39 -30.14 -11.91
C ALA A 33 -17.65 -29.39 -12.36
N ALA A 34 -17.92 -28.23 -11.75
CA ALA A 34 -18.98 -27.32 -12.19
C ALA A 34 -18.42 -26.37 -13.26
N THR A 35 -18.56 -26.73 -14.53
CA THR A 35 -18.10 -25.92 -15.66
C THR A 35 -18.97 -24.68 -15.84
N VAL A 36 -18.61 -23.56 -15.19
CA VAL A 36 -19.18 -22.25 -15.50
C VAL A 36 -18.41 -21.64 -16.66
N SER A 37 -18.92 -21.84 -17.88
CA SER A 37 -18.40 -21.16 -19.06
C SER A 37 -18.82 -19.70 -19.04
N GLY A 38 -17.85 -18.79 -18.91
CA GLY A 38 -18.07 -17.35 -18.79
C GLY A 38 -17.12 -16.56 -19.67
N THR A 39 -17.37 -16.57 -20.99
CA THR A 39 -16.64 -15.72 -21.94
C THR A 39 -17.01 -14.25 -21.72
N MET A 40 -16.06 -13.46 -21.23
CA MET A 40 -16.10 -12.01 -21.29
C MET A 40 -14.78 -11.49 -21.87
N ASP A 41 -14.68 -11.51 -23.20
CA ASP A 41 -13.71 -10.71 -23.92
C ASP A 41 -14.03 -9.23 -23.68
N GLY A 42 -13.33 -8.63 -22.71
CA GLY A 42 -13.32 -7.18 -22.44
C GLY A 42 -12.10 -6.55 -23.08
N PRO A 43 -12.17 -5.30 -23.56
CA PRO A 43 -11.15 -4.75 -24.46
C PRO A 43 -9.78 -4.67 -23.79
N GLU A 44 -8.78 -5.26 -24.47
CA GLU A 44 -7.37 -5.04 -24.20
C GLU A 44 -7.08 -3.54 -24.36
N ALA A 45 -6.96 -2.84 -23.22
CA ALA A 45 -6.76 -1.40 -23.22
C ALA A 45 -5.40 -1.07 -23.83
N SER A 46 -5.40 -0.53 -25.04
CA SER A 46 -4.21 -0.20 -25.81
C SER A 46 -3.34 0.80 -25.04
N ALA A 47 -2.31 0.28 -24.38
CA ALA A 47 -1.50 1.03 -23.44
C ALA A 47 -0.73 2.14 -24.16
N ALA A 48 -1.21 3.38 -24.04
CA ALA A 48 -0.55 4.56 -24.57
C ALA A 48 0.86 4.66 -23.97
N VAL A 49 1.87 4.49 -24.83
CA VAL A 49 3.28 4.59 -24.46
C VAL A 49 3.58 6.03 -24.02
N ASP A 50 4.21 6.20 -22.87
CA ASP A 50 4.58 7.52 -22.38
C ASP A 50 5.78 8.12 -23.14
N ALA A 51 6.10 9.39 -22.85
CA ALA A 51 7.22 10.09 -23.49
C ALA A 51 8.62 9.51 -23.15
N SER A 52 8.72 8.52 -22.25
CA SER A 52 9.93 7.76 -21.96
C SER A 52 10.01 6.42 -22.70
N GLY A 53 9.05 6.13 -23.59
CA GLY A 53 9.01 4.90 -24.39
C GLY A 53 8.50 3.69 -23.61
N ARG A 54 7.86 3.88 -22.45
CA ARG A 54 7.33 2.81 -21.62
C ARG A 54 5.82 2.76 -21.68
N THR A 55 5.24 1.56 -21.78
CA THR A 55 3.82 1.37 -21.50
C THR A 55 3.60 1.50 -19.98
N PRO A 56 2.53 2.20 -19.53
CA PRO A 56 2.22 2.29 -18.11
C PRO A 56 1.77 0.91 -17.59
N PHE A 57 2.69 0.21 -16.90
CA PHE A 57 2.43 -1.11 -16.35
C PHE A 57 1.22 -1.06 -15.41
N THR A 58 0.17 -1.77 -15.81
CA THR A 58 -1.09 -1.82 -15.07
C THR A 58 -1.19 -3.18 -14.37
N LEU A 59 -1.20 -3.16 -13.04
CA LEU A 59 -1.34 -4.38 -12.25
C LEU A 59 -2.71 -5.02 -12.49
N PRO A 60 -2.80 -6.37 -12.57
CA PRO A 60 -4.08 -7.05 -12.42
C PRO A 60 -4.66 -6.71 -11.04
N HIS A 61 -5.96 -6.45 -10.97
CA HIS A 61 -6.59 -5.86 -9.79
C HIS A 61 -7.97 -6.44 -9.49
N ARG A 62 -8.49 -6.11 -8.31
CA ARG A 62 -9.80 -6.49 -7.78
C ARG A 62 -10.51 -5.24 -7.30
N VAL A 63 -11.81 -5.16 -7.55
CA VAL A 63 -12.66 -4.03 -7.15
C VAL A 63 -13.53 -4.46 -5.96
N TYR A 64 -13.60 -3.60 -4.94
CA TYR A 64 -14.38 -3.80 -3.72
C TYR A 64 -15.20 -2.55 -3.44
N VAL A 65 -16.51 -2.70 -3.29
CA VAL A 65 -17.40 -1.62 -2.84
C VAL A 65 -17.57 -1.70 -1.33
N ARG A 66 -17.43 -0.58 -0.63
CA ARG A 66 -17.62 -0.47 0.82
C ARG A 66 -19.05 -0.09 1.19
N GLU A 67 -19.39 -0.26 2.47
CA GLU A 67 -20.69 0.10 3.05
C GLU A 67 -21.02 1.60 2.94
N ASP A 68 -20.01 2.47 2.85
CA ASP A 68 -20.17 3.92 2.63
C ASP A 68 -20.27 4.30 1.14
N GLY A 69 -20.34 3.32 0.22
CA GLY A 69 -20.41 3.52 -1.21
C GLY A 69 -19.07 3.86 -1.89
N SER A 70 -17.98 3.99 -1.13
CA SER A 70 -16.64 4.17 -1.71
C SER A 70 -16.12 2.88 -2.37
N VAL A 71 -15.19 3.02 -3.32
CA VAL A 71 -14.67 1.89 -4.10
C VAL A 71 -13.16 1.75 -3.92
N ASP A 72 -12.71 0.63 -3.38
CA ASP A 72 -11.30 0.24 -3.38
C ASP A 72 -10.98 -0.58 -4.63
N THR A 73 -9.98 -0.16 -5.40
CA THR A 73 -9.31 -1.01 -6.40
C THR A 73 -7.95 -1.45 -5.83
N ILE A 74 -7.74 -2.75 -5.71
CA ILE A 74 -6.56 -3.35 -5.07
C ILE A 74 -5.83 -4.23 -6.08
N ALA A 75 -4.54 -4.01 -6.31
CA ALA A 75 -3.72 -4.88 -7.15
C ALA A 75 -3.61 -6.30 -6.57
N ASP A 76 -3.41 -7.31 -7.42
CA ASP A 76 -3.34 -8.70 -6.95
C ASP A 76 -2.17 -8.88 -5.97
N PRO A 77 -2.39 -9.48 -4.78
CA PRO A 77 -1.37 -9.62 -3.75
C PRO A 77 -0.08 -10.31 -4.22
N LYS A 78 -0.13 -11.20 -5.21
CA LYS A 78 1.08 -11.84 -5.75
C LYS A 78 1.92 -10.89 -6.60
N ALA A 79 1.26 -10.06 -7.42
CA ALA A 79 1.94 -9.05 -8.23
C ALA A 79 2.50 -7.91 -7.34
N VAL A 80 1.77 -7.54 -6.29
CA VAL A 80 2.26 -6.66 -5.21
C VAL A 80 3.48 -7.23 -4.50
N ALA A 81 3.49 -8.53 -4.16
CA ALA A 81 4.64 -9.17 -3.53
C ALA A 81 5.86 -9.21 -4.47
N ALA A 82 5.66 -9.52 -5.76
CA ALA A 82 6.73 -9.54 -6.76
C ALA A 82 7.43 -8.17 -6.92
N LEU A 83 6.68 -7.07 -6.87
CA LEU A 83 7.25 -5.71 -6.89
C LEU A 83 8.14 -5.42 -5.68
N ARG A 84 7.76 -5.87 -4.48
CA ARG A 84 8.61 -5.76 -3.27
C ARG A 84 9.85 -6.65 -3.35
N SER A 85 9.75 -7.85 -3.96
CA SER A 85 10.92 -8.70 -4.21
C SER A 85 11.90 -8.02 -5.18
N ALA A 86 11.42 -7.52 -6.32
CA ALA A 86 12.25 -6.81 -7.28
C ALA A 86 12.93 -5.57 -6.67
N ALA A 87 12.25 -4.85 -5.77
CA ALA A 87 12.80 -3.70 -5.06
C ALA A 87 14.04 -4.02 -4.19
N LEU A 88 14.09 -5.25 -3.64
CA LEU A 88 15.23 -5.74 -2.86
C LEU A 88 16.38 -6.22 -3.75
N GLU A 89 16.09 -6.66 -4.99
CA GLU A 89 17.08 -7.10 -5.98
C GLU A 89 17.72 -5.92 -6.74
N GLU A 90 16.95 -4.87 -7.08
CA GLU A 90 17.44 -3.71 -7.84
C GLU A 90 18.23 -2.68 -7.01
N GLY A 91 18.19 -2.75 -5.67
CA GLY A 91 18.98 -1.87 -4.79
C GLY A 91 18.52 -0.40 -4.83
N GLY A 92 17.27 -0.15 -4.47
CA GLY A 92 16.65 1.18 -4.58
C GLY A 92 17.22 2.28 -3.69
N CYS A 93 16.69 3.50 -3.83
CA CYS A 93 17.24 4.73 -3.22
C CYS A 93 17.25 4.77 -1.68
N GLY A 94 16.61 3.81 -1.01
CA GLY A 94 16.62 3.73 0.45
C GLY A 94 16.02 4.99 1.08
N TYR A 95 16.56 5.38 2.24
CA TYR A 95 16.16 6.64 2.89
C TYR A 95 16.56 7.91 2.11
N ALA A 96 17.30 7.83 1.00
CA ALA A 96 17.70 9.02 0.23
C ALA A 96 16.54 9.65 -0.57
N CYS A 97 15.47 8.88 -0.80
CA CYS A 97 14.22 9.34 -1.41
C CYS A 97 13.10 9.67 -0.40
N ASP A 98 13.28 9.44 0.90
CA ASP A 98 12.33 9.91 1.92
C ASP A 98 12.16 11.44 1.85
N GLY A 99 10.90 11.88 1.93
CA GLY A 99 10.57 13.31 1.96
C GLY A 99 10.76 14.05 0.63
N LYS A 100 11.07 13.37 -0.48
CA LYS A 100 11.26 13.99 -1.80
C LYS A 100 9.96 14.03 -2.60
N ASP A 101 9.82 15.02 -3.49
CA ASP A 101 8.74 15.04 -4.48
C ASP A 101 8.99 13.96 -5.55
N PRO A 102 8.02 13.06 -5.80
CA PRO A 102 8.17 11.98 -6.79
C PRO A 102 8.32 12.48 -8.24
N ASN A 103 7.91 13.71 -8.56
CA ASN A 103 7.97 14.24 -9.92
C ASN A 103 9.36 14.83 -10.27
N SER A 104 10.13 15.29 -9.29
CA SER A 104 11.44 15.95 -9.49
C SER A 104 12.64 15.16 -8.98
N TYR A 105 12.44 14.09 -8.19
CA TYR A 105 13.55 13.27 -7.70
C TYR A 105 14.08 12.30 -8.76
N VAL A 106 15.41 12.23 -8.89
CA VAL A 106 16.14 11.38 -9.84
C VAL A 106 17.08 10.45 -9.06
N TRP A 107 16.96 9.14 -9.28
CA TRP A 107 17.86 8.12 -8.71
C TRP A 107 18.66 7.44 -9.83
N ASN A 108 19.98 7.36 -9.69
CA ASN A 108 20.89 6.75 -10.67
C ASN A 108 20.64 7.20 -12.13
N GLY A 109 20.32 8.48 -12.34
CA GLY A 109 20.04 9.05 -13.65
C GLY A 109 18.62 8.80 -14.20
N SER A 110 17.67 8.34 -13.38
CA SER A 110 16.26 8.19 -13.78
C SER A 110 15.28 8.50 -12.64
N THR A 111 14.22 9.28 -12.94
CA THR A 111 13.07 9.47 -12.02
C THR A 111 12.39 8.15 -11.71
N CYS A 112 11.57 8.06 -10.67
CA CYS A 112 10.87 6.82 -10.27
C CYS A 112 9.69 6.48 -11.22
N ASN A 113 9.95 6.37 -12.53
CA ASN A 113 8.95 6.21 -13.59
C ASN A 113 8.40 4.78 -13.76
N ASP A 114 8.97 3.79 -13.08
CA ASP A 114 8.39 2.44 -12.88
C ASP A 114 7.26 2.42 -11.84
N ALA A 115 6.74 3.58 -11.41
CA ALA A 115 5.76 3.68 -10.34
C ALA A 115 4.32 3.34 -10.75
N VAL A 116 3.80 2.26 -10.17
CA VAL A 116 2.50 1.67 -10.50
C VAL A 116 1.48 1.87 -9.37
N THR A 117 0.20 1.99 -9.70
CA THR A 117 -0.87 2.06 -8.69
C THR A 117 -1.08 0.67 -8.07
N VAL A 118 -0.67 0.50 -6.81
CA VAL A 118 -0.85 -0.75 -6.07
C VAL A 118 -2.20 -0.81 -5.34
N MET A 119 -2.73 0.36 -4.95
CA MET A 119 -4.09 0.49 -4.43
C MET A 119 -4.68 1.84 -4.88
N ARG A 120 -5.99 1.90 -5.04
CA ARG A 120 -6.75 3.13 -5.28
C ARG A 120 -8.04 3.11 -4.47
N HIS A 121 -8.43 4.26 -3.97
CA HIS A 121 -9.66 4.48 -3.22
C HIS A 121 -10.41 5.64 -3.87
N ASP A 122 -11.56 5.36 -4.50
CA ASP A 122 -12.40 6.33 -5.18
C ASP A 122 -13.57 6.76 -4.28
N VAL A 123 -13.77 8.07 -4.18
CA VAL A 123 -14.76 8.73 -3.33
C VAL A 123 -15.39 9.87 -4.13
N GLU A 124 -16.65 9.71 -4.52
CA GLU A 124 -17.35 10.64 -5.42
C GLU A 124 -16.56 10.89 -6.72
N ASN A 125 -16.10 12.13 -6.94
CA ASN A 125 -15.29 12.55 -8.09
C ASN A 125 -13.80 12.75 -7.71
N ARG A 126 -13.35 12.12 -6.62
CA ARG A 126 -11.99 12.21 -6.05
C ARG A 126 -11.40 10.81 -5.88
N TYR A 127 -10.09 10.74 -5.80
CA TYR A 127 -9.39 9.48 -5.49
C TYR A 127 -8.17 9.68 -4.62
N ALA A 128 -7.73 8.60 -3.97
CA ALA A 128 -6.39 8.42 -3.45
C ALA A 128 -5.77 7.14 -4.05
N GLU A 129 -4.77 7.29 -4.92
CA GLU A 129 -3.91 6.19 -5.37
C GLU A 129 -2.70 6.09 -4.44
N LEU A 130 -2.43 4.89 -3.94
CA LEU A 130 -1.11 4.52 -3.46
C LEU A 130 -0.30 4.03 -4.66
N ARG A 131 0.79 4.73 -4.96
CA ARG A 131 1.75 4.30 -5.99
C ARG A 131 3.02 3.76 -5.34
N TYR A 132 3.64 2.79 -6.01
CA TYR A 132 4.88 2.14 -5.59
C TYR A 132 5.83 2.02 -6.77
N SER A 133 7.10 2.39 -6.58
CA SER A 133 8.20 2.11 -7.50
C SER A 133 9.07 1.02 -6.88
N SER A 134 9.29 -0.09 -7.60
CA SER A 134 10.19 -1.15 -7.16
C SER A 134 11.63 -0.66 -7.19
N ARG A 135 12.06 -0.03 -8.28
CA ARG A 135 13.45 0.43 -8.47
C ARG A 135 13.87 1.53 -7.49
N CYS A 136 12.93 2.33 -7.01
CA CYS A 136 13.16 3.28 -5.92
C CYS A 136 12.84 2.70 -4.53
N ALA A 137 12.28 1.49 -4.43
CA ALA A 137 11.80 0.87 -3.18
C ALA A 137 10.96 1.84 -2.33
N THR A 138 10.03 2.57 -2.96
CA THR A 138 9.36 3.71 -2.30
C THR A 138 7.90 3.85 -2.70
N ALA A 139 7.09 4.26 -1.74
CA ALA A 139 5.64 4.42 -1.84
C ALA A 139 5.24 5.90 -1.69
N TRP A 140 4.20 6.34 -2.38
CA TRP A 140 3.64 7.68 -2.19
C TRP A 140 2.16 7.76 -2.55
N THR A 141 1.49 8.78 -2.02
CA THR A 141 0.09 9.06 -2.30
C THR A 141 -0.05 10.03 -3.45
N ARG A 142 -0.89 9.68 -4.42
CA ARG A 142 -1.47 10.60 -5.40
C ARG A 142 -2.94 10.79 -5.05
N THR A 143 -3.44 12.01 -5.09
CA THR A 143 -4.87 12.30 -5.09
C THR A 143 -5.25 13.13 -6.31
N CYS A 144 -6.54 13.28 -6.57
CA CYS A 144 -7.04 14.33 -7.46
C CYS A 144 -8.06 15.22 -6.78
N CYS A 145 -8.20 16.42 -7.37
CA CYS A 145 -9.47 17.11 -7.45
C CYS A 145 -9.86 17.81 -6.14
N TYR A 146 -9.03 18.80 -5.77
CA TYR A 146 -9.21 19.71 -4.63
C TYR A 146 -9.34 18.94 -3.29
N VAL A 147 -8.22 18.37 -2.84
CA VAL A 147 -8.10 17.63 -1.57
C VAL A 147 -6.69 17.77 -0.99
N ARG A 148 -6.57 17.62 0.34
CA ARG A 148 -5.28 17.37 0.98
C ARG A 148 -4.92 15.90 0.79
N ALA A 149 -3.69 15.61 0.41
CA ALA A 149 -3.17 14.24 0.27
C ALA A 149 -2.47 13.81 1.55
N GLY A 150 -2.67 12.56 1.99
CA GLY A 150 -2.01 11.99 3.18
C GLY A 150 -1.50 10.57 2.92
N GLY A 151 -0.20 10.36 3.14
CA GLY A 151 0.47 9.07 3.01
C GLY A 151 0.95 8.58 4.38
N PHE A 152 0.52 7.38 4.77
CA PHE A 152 0.74 6.84 6.12
C PHE A 152 1.47 5.50 6.05
N GLY A 153 2.65 5.40 6.68
CA GLY A 153 3.44 4.18 6.77
C GLY A 153 3.36 3.54 8.16
N TYR A 154 3.16 2.22 8.20
CA TYR A 154 2.96 1.42 9.41
C TYR A 154 3.93 0.24 9.44
N ALA A 155 4.46 -0.10 10.61
CA ALA A 155 5.17 -1.36 10.81
C ALA A 155 4.21 -2.57 10.74
N ALA A 156 4.76 -3.77 10.56
CA ALA A 156 4.00 -5.02 10.52
C ALA A 156 3.11 -5.29 11.76
N ASN A 157 3.43 -4.70 12.92
CA ASN A 157 2.58 -4.74 14.13
C ASN A 157 1.42 -3.72 14.12
N GLY A 158 1.22 -2.99 13.01
CA GLY A 158 0.17 -1.99 12.84
C GLY A 158 0.49 -0.59 13.38
N THR A 159 1.60 -0.39 14.11
CA THR A 159 2.02 0.92 14.64
C THR A 159 2.45 1.86 13.52
N GLN A 160 1.92 3.09 13.51
CA GLN A 160 2.33 4.12 12.55
C GLN A 160 3.78 4.55 12.80
N ARG A 161 4.60 4.56 11.75
CA ARG A 161 6.02 4.95 11.81
C ARG A 161 6.34 6.19 10.99
N SER A 162 5.61 6.45 9.92
CA SER A 162 5.78 7.64 9.08
C SER A 162 4.43 8.20 8.66
N PHE A 163 4.40 9.52 8.47
CA PHE A 163 3.25 10.24 7.93
C PHE A 163 3.77 11.45 7.16
N VAL A 164 3.26 11.62 5.94
CA VAL A 164 3.48 12.80 5.10
C VAL A 164 2.13 13.30 4.61
N TYR A 165 1.95 14.62 4.59
CA TYR A 165 0.77 15.23 3.99
C TYR A 165 1.17 16.37 3.07
N ASN A 166 0.37 16.59 2.02
CA ASN A 166 0.48 17.76 1.18
C ASN A 166 -0.74 18.66 1.41
N SER A 167 -0.50 19.78 2.10
CA SER A 167 -1.51 20.84 2.35
C SER A 167 -1.60 21.87 1.23
N GLN A 168 -0.70 21.84 0.24
CA GLN A 168 -0.69 22.75 -0.92
C GLN A 168 -1.65 22.31 -2.04
N GLY A 169 -2.40 21.21 -1.83
CA GLY A 169 -3.34 20.60 -2.79
C GLY A 169 -4.62 21.39 -3.14
N VAL A 170 -4.58 22.73 -3.05
CA VAL A 170 -5.71 23.64 -3.32
C VAL A 170 -5.82 23.99 -4.82
N TYR A 171 -4.97 23.40 -5.67
CA TYR A 171 -4.94 23.66 -7.11
C TYR A 171 -6.05 22.93 -7.87
N PHE A 172 -6.68 23.63 -8.82
CA PHE A 172 -7.73 23.10 -9.69
C PHE A 172 -7.20 22.01 -10.63
N GLY A 173 -7.94 20.90 -10.73
CA GLY A 173 -7.80 19.87 -11.77
C GLY A 173 -6.57 18.96 -11.70
N SER A 174 -5.41 19.46 -11.27
CA SER A 174 -4.17 18.69 -11.23
C SER A 174 -4.14 17.62 -10.14
N PRO A 175 -3.54 16.44 -10.39
CA PRO A 175 -3.22 15.48 -9.33
C PRO A 175 -2.23 16.07 -8.32
N VAL A 176 -2.48 15.83 -7.04
CA VAL A 176 -1.63 16.25 -5.92
C VAL A 176 -0.85 15.04 -5.42
N TRP A 177 0.43 15.22 -5.11
CA TRP A 177 1.30 14.16 -4.65
C TRP A 177 1.79 14.44 -3.22
N THR A 178 1.88 13.42 -2.37
CA THR A 178 2.71 13.52 -1.16
C THR A 178 4.18 13.39 -1.51
N ALA A 179 5.04 13.77 -0.59
CA ALA A 179 6.42 13.29 -0.60
C ALA A 179 6.46 11.75 -0.57
N MET A 180 7.57 11.19 -1.04
CA MET A 180 7.87 9.76 -1.03
C MET A 180 8.22 9.23 0.36
N LEU A 181 7.91 7.95 0.58
CA LEU A 181 8.17 7.18 1.80
C LEU A 181 8.93 5.89 1.43
N TYR A 182 10.16 5.74 1.90
CA TYR A 182 10.97 4.54 1.68
C TYR A 182 10.36 3.28 2.30
N ASP A 183 10.20 2.21 1.50
CA ASP A 183 9.79 0.88 1.95
C ASP A 183 11.00 0.04 2.38
N ALA A 184 11.20 -0.02 3.69
CA ALA A 184 12.20 -0.87 4.34
C ALA A 184 11.83 -2.37 4.33
N GLY A 185 11.22 -2.87 3.25
CA GLY A 185 10.79 -4.26 3.02
C GLY A 185 9.79 -4.82 4.05
N SER A 186 9.26 -3.96 4.92
CA SER A 186 8.57 -4.34 6.17
C SER A 186 7.56 -3.29 6.64
N LEU A 187 7.36 -2.24 5.84
CA LEU A 187 6.40 -1.18 6.09
C LEU A 187 5.18 -1.39 5.18
N THR A 188 4.00 -1.19 5.75
CA THR A 188 2.74 -1.20 5.01
C THR A 188 2.16 0.21 4.92
N TYR A 189 1.54 0.53 3.79
CA TYR A 189 1.18 1.91 3.45
C TYR A 189 -0.31 2.08 3.20
N LYS A 190 -0.84 3.26 3.57
CA LYS A 190 -2.14 3.76 3.11
C LYS A 190 -1.95 5.07 2.36
N ALA A 191 -2.73 5.22 1.28
CA ALA A 191 -2.99 6.51 0.65
C ALA A 191 -4.36 7.02 1.09
N CYS A 192 -4.45 8.31 1.39
CA CYS A 192 -5.67 8.95 1.86
C CYS A 192 -5.88 10.34 1.24
N LEU A 193 -7.15 10.72 1.13
CA LEU A 193 -7.62 12.06 0.84
C LEU A 193 -8.40 12.61 2.05
N ASP A 194 -8.24 13.89 2.36
CA ASP A 194 -9.06 14.57 3.37
C ASP A 194 -10.40 14.97 2.76
N ARG A 195 -11.51 14.48 3.30
CA ARG A 195 -12.86 14.89 2.90
C ARG A 195 -13.18 16.31 3.40
N ILE A 196 -12.54 16.75 4.50
CA ILE A 196 -12.70 18.10 5.06
C ILE A 196 -11.63 19.04 4.50
N LEU A 197 -12.09 20.11 3.85
CA LEU A 197 -11.23 21.04 3.12
C LEU A 197 -10.96 22.35 3.87
N ALA A 198 -11.91 22.74 4.73
CA ALA A 198 -11.85 23.94 5.55
C ALA A 198 -12.13 23.59 7.02
N GLY A 199 -11.45 24.29 7.94
CA GLY A 199 -11.49 24.00 9.37
C GLY A 199 -10.29 23.18 9.87
N SER A 200 -10.32 22.88 11.18
CA SER A 200 -9.27 22.16 11.93
C SER A 200 -9.54 20.66 12.08
N GLY A 201 -10.70 20.17 11.64
CA GLY A 201 -10.99 18.74 11.52
C GLY A 201 -10.31 18.13 10.28
N HIS A 202 -10.06 16.83 10.37
CA HIS A 202 -9.63 15.98 9.26
C HIS A 202 -10.55 14.77 9.19
N ASP A 203 -10.93 14.37 7.98
CA ASP A 203 -11.77 13.20 7.74
C ASP A 203 -11.16 12.37 6.60
N TRP A 204 -10.24 11.49 6.96
CA TRP A 204 -9.39 10.76 6.02
C TRP A 204 -10.12 9.55 5.41
N ALA A 205 -10.55 9.68 4.17
CA ALA A 205 -10.93 8.54 3.35
C ALA A 205 -9.66 7.91 2.75
N CYS A 206 -9.47 6.61 2.96
CA CYS A 206 -8.19 5.92 2.75
C CYS A 206 -8.35 4.56 2.07
N THR A 207 -7.33 4.17 1.30
CA THR A 207 -7.11 2.79 0.85
C THR A 207 -7.03 1.80 2.02
N GLY A 208 -7.10 0.51 1.70
CA GLY A 208 -6.53 -0.54 2.57
C GLY A 208 -5.00 -0.38 2.73
N ARG A 209 -4.36 -1.30 3.46
CA ARG A 209 -2.89 -1.37 3.59
C ARG A 209 -2.30 -2.25 2.50
N PHE A 210 -1.28 -1.73 1.81
CA PHE A 210 -0.34 -2.47 0.96
C PHE A 210 0.91 -2.81 1.78
#